data_AF-A0A367IQR6-F1
#
_entry.id   AF-A0A367IQR6-F1
#
_cell.length_a   1.000
_cell.length_b   1.000
_cell.length_c   1.000
_cell.angle_alpha   90.00
_cell.angle_beta   90.00
_cell.angle_gamma   90.00
#
_symmetry.space_group_name_H-M   'P 1'
#
loop_
_entity.id
_entity.type
_entity.pdbx_description
1 polymer ?
#
loop_
_entity_poly.entity_id
_entity_poly.type
_entity_poly.pdbx_seq_one_letter_code
_entity_poly.pdbx_strand_id
1 'polypeptide(L)'
;KVYKTVVIQQKMAFGKGPCNPLLWNNEDAEKNPIKKTAKRGRPSSNSKQRSIDSDPNVPKRKNSSLSTKRSDLFDSKLYCICRQPYDATRFMIACDRCDDWFHGECISIREIDSDFVDLYFCSKCSQATGKKTSWKPKCANPACCRAARISSHLGYLSKYCSNVCGMQVARARLELLEIKRRHATNANHLTPISELVLAKQRQSRINSCADREDRERLIQIRQEQKDIKAAVDILKRKGKLVKLLVGLRPFIEQDENVPCGFDSRLVWNDDIWSKINHDPILDAQMQIRFDSNEPFDVCQRLKCIKHRQWQKISLIEIKQEKKELFKRLIDLEQERNQIKT
;
A
#
# COMPACT_ATOMS: atom_id res chain seq x y z
N LYS A 1 20.99 -42.11 53.16
CA LYS A 1 21.21 -40.86 52.38
C LYS A 1 20.76 -39.68 53.26
N VAL A 2 21.38 -39.29 54.40
CA VAL A 2 22.76 -38.81 54.68
C VAL A 2 23.05 -37.60 53.77
N TYR A 3 23.10 -36.30 54.15
CA TYR A 3 22.97 -35.49 55.39
C TYR A 3 22.41 -34.08 55.00
N LYS A 4 21.52 -33.43 55.79
CA LYS A 4 21.72 -32.18 56.61
C LYS A 4 22.85 -31.24 56.12
N THR A 5 22.72 -29.90 56.10
CA THR A 5 22.58 -29.02 57.28
C THR A 5 22.16 -27.57 56.92
N VAL A 6 21.44 -26.96 57.87
CA VAL A 6 21.15 -25.52 58.08
C VAL A 6 22.43 -24.76 58.50
N VAL A 7 22.54 -23.45 58.29
CA VAL A 7 22.95 -22.43 59.29
C VAL A 7 22.78 -20.99 58.78
N ILE A 8 22.22 -20.20 59.68
CA ILE A 8 21.89 -18.77 59.73
C ILE A 8 23.16 -17.91 59.87
N GLN A 9 23.19 -16.70 59.30
CA GLN A 9 23.73 -15.55 60.03
C GLN A 9 23.19 -14.21 59.52
N GLN A 10 22.83 -13.39 60.49
CA GLN A 10 22.22 -12.07 60.42
C GLN A 10 23.20 -11.10 61.10
N LYS A 11 23.39 -9.90 60.53
CA LYS A 11 23.67 -8.59 61.19
C LYS A 11 23.94 -7.54 60.10
N MET A 12 23.07 -6.54 59.94
CA MET A 12 23.10 -5.20 60.59
C MET A 12 24.36 -4.40 60.20
N ALA A 13 24.36 -3.09 59.94
CA ALA A 13 23.39 -2.01 59.72
C ALA A 13 24.25 -0.73 59.46
N PHE A 14 23.59 0.40 59.18
CA PHE A 14 24.10 1.78 59.03
C PHE A 14 24.77 2.12 57.68
N GLY A 15 24.42 3.19 56.96
CA GLY A 15 23.49 4.29 57.19
C GLY A 15 24.03 5.58 56.55
N LYS A 16 23.08 6.43 56.11
CA LYS A 16 23.19 7.88 55.73
C LYS A 16 23.42 8.20 54.23
N GLY A 17 22.36 8.76 53.61
CA GLY A 17 22.35 9.43 52.28
C GLY A 17 22.90 10.87 52.34
N PRO A 18 22.36 11.89 51.61
CA PRO A 18 21.38 11.96 50.49
C PRO A 18 21.96 12.73 49.26
N CYS A 19 21.37 12.81 48.06
CA CYS A 19 20.33 13.75 47.56
C CYS A 19 20.12 13.43 46.05
N ASN A 20 18.96 12.89 45.65
CA ASN A 20 17.75 13.55 45.12
C ASN A 20 17.85 14.06 43.65
N PRO A 21 17.04 13.50 42.70
CA PRO A 21 16.90 14.00 41.34
C PRO A 21 15.88 15.16 41.28
N LEU A 22 16.25 16.24 40.60
CA LEU A 22 15.37 17.38 40.38
C LEU A 22 14.24 17.00 39.40
N LEU A 23 13.05 16.84 39.99
CA LEU A 23 11.77 17.13 39.38
C LEU A 23 11.70 18.62 39.04
N TRP A 24 11.29 18.95 37.82
CA TRP A 24 10.75 20.26 37.49
C TRP A 24 9.33 20.05 36.99
N ASN A 25 8.35 20.41 37.83
CA ASN A 25 7.03 20.80 37.37
C ASN A 25 7.03 22.33 37.29
N ASN A 26 6.55 22.88 36.19
CA ASN A 26 5.62 24.00 36.22
C ASN A 26 4.84 24.03 34.91
N GLU A 27 3.54 24.19 35.10
CA GLU A 27 2.53 24.54 34.12
C GLU A 27 2.89 25.90 33.52
N ASP A 28 2.87 25.99 32.19
CA ASP A 28 2.55 27.21 31.44
C ASP A 28 2.13 26.79 30.02
N ALA A 29 0.81 26.65 29.86
CA ALA A 29 0.17 26.45 28.59
C ALA A 29 0.09 27.78 27.82
N GLU A 30 1.17 28.17 27.16
CA GLU A 30 1.13 29.23 26.14
C GLU A 30 1.14 28.65 24.73
N LYS A 31 0.05 28.96 24.02
CA LYS A 31 -0.25 28.61 22.62
C LYS A 31 0.85 29.15 21.71
N ASN A 32 1.66 28.28 21.10
CA ASN A 32 2.56 28.65 20.01
C ASN A 32 2.20 27.91 18.70
N PRO A 33 2.32 28.57 17.53
CA PRO A 33 1.58 28.21 16.32
C PRO A 33 2.24 27.03 15.59
N ILE A 34 1.44 26.02 15.29
CA ILE A 34 1.82 24.88 14.45
C ILE A 34 2.15 25.39 13.04
N LYS A 35 3.44 25.40 12.66
CA LYS A 35 3.84 25.62 11.26
C LYS A 35 3.54 24.34 10.46
N LYS A 36 2.67 24.49 9.45
CA LYS A 36 2.15 23.42 8.59
C LYS A 36 3.25 22.84 7.70
N THR A 37 3.31 21.51 7.59
CA THR A 37 3.98 20.80 6.49
C THR A 37 2.98 20.62 5.33
N ALA A 38 3.46 20.48 4.09
CA ALA A 38 2.59 20.21 2.94
C ALA A 38 1.72 18.97 3.20
N LYS A 39 0.39 19.15 3.17
CA LYS A 39 -0.59 18.08 3.37
C LYS A 39 -0.66 17.23 2.11
N ARG A 40 -0.45 15.92 2.27
CA ARG A 40 -0.51 14.90 1.21
C ARG A 40 -1.65 13.93 1.52
N GLY A 41 -2.38 13.46 0.50
CA GLY A 41 -3.48 12.50 0.67
C GLY A 41 -4.88 13.06 0.42
N ARG A 42 -5.86 12.70 1.27
CA ARG A 42 -7.29 12.96 1.05
C ARG A 42 -7.70 14.39 1.49
N PRO A 43 -8.51 15.13 0.70
CA PRO A 43 -9.16 16.34 1.16
C PRO A 43 -10.05 16.06 2.38
N SER A 44 -9.82 16.75 3.50
CA SER A 44 -10.70 16.66 4.68
C SER A 44 -12.05 17.31 4.37
N SER A 45 -13.15 16.62 4.70
CA SER A 45 -14.53 17.06 4.43
C SER A 45 -15.07 18.07 5.46
N ASN A 46 -14.23 18.76 6.22
CA ASN A 46 -14.71 19.76 7.18
C ASN A 46 -13.77 20.97 7.29
N SER A 47 -14.27 22.13 6.87
CA SER A 47 -13.70 23.42 7.27
C SER A 47 -14.80 24.47 7.40
N LYS A 48 -14.92 24.98 8.62
CA LYS A 48 -15.83 25.99 9.13
C LYS A 48 -16.01 27.17 8.18
N GLN A 49 -17.25 27.45 7.79
CA GLN A 49 -17.64 28.73 7.21
C GLN A 49 -17.56 29.81 8.30
N ARG A 50 -16.74 30.82 8.04
CA ARG A 50 -16.69 32.08 8.79
C ARG A 50 -17.68 33.01 8.06
N SER A 51 -18.85 33.24 8.64
CA SER A 51 -19.89 34.12 8.08
C SER A 51 -19.45 35.58 8.22
N ILE A 52 -19.60 36.33 7.13
CA ILE A 52 -19.67 37.79 7.13
C ILE A 52 -21.15 38.09 7.14
N ASP A 53 -21.65 38.66 8.24
CA ASP A 53 -23.04 39.06 8.39
C ASP A 53 -23.30 40.32 7.55
N SER A 54 -24.40 40.32 6.80
CA SER A 54 -25.00 41.51 6.18
C SER A 54 -26.50 41.49 6.51
N ASP A 55 -27.00 42.69 6.82
CA ASP A 55 -28.23 43.04 7.54
C ASP A 55 -29.55 42.36 7.11
N PRO A 56 -30.55 42.30 8.03
CA PRO A 56 -31.84 41.67 7.83
C PRO A 56 -32.89 42.69 7.39
N ASN A 57 -33.44 42.53 6.18
CA ASN A 57 -34.78 43.05 5.91
C ASN A 57 -35.43 42.31 4.74
N VAL A 58 -36.65 41.81 4.96
CA VAL A 58 -37.74 41.44 4.02
C VAL A 58 -38.38 40.07 4.38
N PRO A 59 -39.74 39.96 4.41
CA PRO A 59 -40.45 39.02 5.26
C PRO A 59 -40.92 37.71 4.59
N LYS A 60 -41.20 36.74 5.47
CA LYS A 60 -41.69 35.37 5.25
C LYS A 60 -43.00 35.33 4.43
N ARG A 61 -43.07 34.40 3.47
CA ARG A 61 -44.33 33.82 2.97
C ARG A 61 -44.29 32.30 3.01
N LYS A 62 -45.32 31.70 3.61
CA LYS A 62 -45.60 30.26 3.69
C LYS A 62 -46.49 29.83 2.53
N ASN A 63 -46.25 28.61 2.05
CA ASN A 63 -47.14 27.63 1.37
C ASN A 63 -46.28 26.86 0.35
N SER A 64 -46.45 25.59 0.05
CA SER A 64 -47.10 24.43 0.66
C SER A 64 -46.63 23.25 -0.21
N SER A 65 -46.30 22.12 0.41
CA SER A 65 -46.27 20.75 -0.15
C SER A 65 -46.18 20.55 -1.68
N LEU A 66 -45.03 20.09 -2.17
CA LEU A 66 -45.02 18.97 -3.13
C LEU A 66 -43.72 18.17 -2.99
N SER A 67 -43.87 16.90 -2.67
CA SER A 67 -42.83 15.89 -2.61
C SER A 67 -42.28 15.61 -4.01
N THR A 68 -41.01 15.93 -4.24
CA THR A 68 -40.23 15.26 -5.29
C THR A 68 -38.79 15.09 -4.79
N LYS A 69 -38.45 13.82 -4.59
CA LYS A 69 -37.12 13.20 -4.45
C LYS A 69 -35.94 14.19 -4.53
N ARG A 70 -35.43 14.58 -3.35
CA ARG A 70 -34.05 15.07 -3.22
C ARG A 70 -33.12 13.88 -3.37
N SER A 71 -32.75 13.56 -4.61
CA SER A 71 -31.54 12.78 -4.87
C SER A 71 -30.35 13.59 -4.39
N ASP A 72 -29.55 13.00 -3.50
CA ASP A 72 -28.28 13.52 -3.02
C ASP A 72 -27.38 13.92 -4.19
N LEU A 73 -27.49 15.20 -4.58
CA LEU A 73 -26.38 15.93 -5.16
C LEU A 73 -25.36 16.06 -4.03
N PHE A 74 -24.57 15.00 -3.81
CA PHE A 74 -23.19 15.20 -3.38
C PHE A 74 -22.60 16.11 -4.44
N ASP A 75 -22.64 17.41 -4.16
CA ASP A 75 -21.88 18.43 -4.83
C ASP A 75 -20.46 17.87 -4.92
N SER A 76 -20.13 17.34 -6.09
CA SER A 76 -18.92 16.57 -6.31
C SER A 76 -17.83 17.61 -6.37
N LYS A 77 -17.39 18.05 -5.19
CA LYS A 77 -16.49 19.17 -5.00
C LYS A 77 -15.35 19.01 -5.98
N LEU A 78 -15.28 19.94 -6.93
CA LEU A 78 -14.31 19.88 -8.00
C LEU A 78 -12.98 20.40 -7.47
N TYR A 79 -11.93 19.62 -7.68
CA TYR A 79 -10.58 19.97 -7.26
C TYR A 79 -9.70 20.25 -8.48
N CYS A 80 -8.48 20.71 -8.20
CA CYS A 80 -7.44 20.96 -9.19
C CYS A 80 -7.83 22.03 -10.23
N ILE A 81 -6.87 22.33 -11.11
CA ILE A 81 -7.09 23.17 -12.29
C ILE A 81 -7.96 22.46 -13.35
N CYS A 82 -8.00 21.12 -13.35
CA CYS A 82 -8.80 20.33 -14.29
C CYS A 82 -10.30 20.26 -13.91
N ARG A 83 -10.69 20.77 -12.74
CA ARG A 83 -12.08 20.79 -12.25
C ARG A 83 -12.73 19.41 -12.30
N GLN A 84 -12.01 18.39 -11.83
CA GLN A 84 -12.49 17.02 -11.72
C GLN A 84 -12.79 16.67 -10.24
N PRO A 85 -13.72 15.73 -9.97
CA PRO A 85 -13.95 15.23 -8.63
C PRO A 85 -12.72 14.48 -8.09
N TYR A 86 -12.70 14.24 -6.78
CA TYR A 86 -11.65 13.47 -6.13
C TYR A 86 -11.62 12.02 -6.63
N ASP A 87 -10.43 11.55 -7.00
CA ASP A 87 -10.15 10.18 -7.39
C ASP A 87 -9.10 9.57 -6.46
N ALA A 88 -9.43 8.44 -5.83
CA ALA A 88 -8.54 7.78 -4.88
C ALA A 88 -7.32 7.12 -5.54
N THR A 89 -7.34 6.86 -6.85
CA THR A 89 -6.20 6.26 -7.55
C THR A 89 -5.16 7.29 -7.99
N ARG A 90 -5.47 8.59 -7.88
CA ARG A 90 -4.60 9.68 -8.35
C ARG A 90 -3.97 10.42 -7.19
N PHE A 91 -2.64 10.58 -7.22
CA PHE A 91 -1.92 11.37 -6.23
C PHE A 91 -2.32 12.86 -6.30
N MET A 92 -2.59 13.44 -5.12
CA MET A 92 -2.89 14.88 -4.95
C MET A 92 -2.03 15.53 -3.87
N ILE A 93 -1.75 16.83 -4.06
CA ILE A 93 -1.04 17.70 -3.12
C ILE A 93 -1.84 18.98 -2.83
N ALA A 94 -1.84 19.42 -1.58
CA ALA A 94 -2.50 20.65 -1.16
C ALA A 94 -1.56 21.87 -1.27
N CYS A 95 -2.08 23.01 -1.71
CA CYS A 95 -1.33 24.26 -1.68
C CYS A 95 -1.24 24.85 -0.26
N ASP A 96 -0.03 25.19 0.19
CA ASP A 96 0.21 25.74 1.52
C ASP A 96 -0.32 27.17 1.73
N ARG A 97 -0.83 27.82 0.66
CA ARG A 97 -1.48 29.13 0.73
C ARG A 97 -3.00 29.05 0.70
N CYS A 98 -3.57 28.46 -0.36
CA CYS A 98 -5.03 28.44 -0.53
C CYS A 98 -5.69 27.17 0.01
N ASP A 99 -4.92 26.19 0.51
CA ASP A 99 -5.40 24.88 1.00
C ASP A 99 -6.21 24.09 -0.07
N ASP A 100 -6.19 24.50 -1.36
CA ASP A 100 -6.77 23.76 -2.49
C ASP A 100 -5.91 22.56 -2.89
N TRP A 101 -6.55 21.53 -3.46
CA TRP A 101 -5.91 20.28 -3.86
C TRP A 101 -5.69 20.18 -5.36
N PHE A 102 -4.54 19.64 -5.76
CA PHE A 102 -4.10 19.53 -7.14
C PHE A 102 -3.57 18.12 -7.43
N HIS A 103 -3.98 17.52 -8.56
CA HIS A 103 -3.40 16.26 -9.04
C HIS A 103 -1.95 16.49 -9.44
N GLY A 104 -1.05 15.57 -9.07
CA GLY A 104 0.36 15.66 -9.42
C GLY A 104 0.62 15.84 -10.92
N GLU A 105 -0.08 15.07 -11.76
CA GLU A 105 0.00 15.15 -13.22
C GLU A 105 -0.39 16.54 -13.76
N CYS A 106 -1.42 17.17 -13.20
CA CYS A 106 -1.88 18.49 -13.64
C CYS A 106 -0.88 19.62 -13.34
N ILE A 107 0.07 19.38 -12.44
CA ILE A 107 1.06 20.38 -11.99
C ILE A 107 2.50 19.90 -12.21
N SER A 108 2.69 18.84 -12.99
CA SER A 108 3.99 18.23 -13.31
C SER A 108 4.81 17.79 -12.09
N ILE A 109 4.15 17.34 -11.02
CA ILE A 109 4.80 16.71 -9.85
C ILE A 109 4.44 15.22 -9.84
N ARG A 110 5.45 14.37 -10.03
CA ARG A 110 5.27 12.91 -9.95
C ARG A 110 5.10 12.48 -8.50
N GLU A 111 4.40 11.37 -8.29
CA GLU A 111 4.22 10.80 -6.96
C GLU A 111 5.55 10.51 -6.25
N ILE A 112 6.57 10.02 -6.98
CA ILE A 112 7.93 9.80 -6.48
C ILE A 112 8.60 11.09 -5.97
N ASP A 113 8.34 12.23 -6.62
CA ASP A 113 8.95 13.51 -6.24
C ASP A 113 8.22 14.16 -5.05
N SER A 114 7.00 13.70 -4.75
CA SER A 114 6.16 14.26 -3.68
C SER A 114 6.80 14.19 -2.29
N ASP A 115 7.67 13.21 -2.05
CA ASP A 115 8.43 13.09 -0.81
C ASP A 115 9.42 14.22 -0.59
N PHE A 116 9.90 14.80 -1.69
CA PHE A 116 10.82 15.92 -1.68
C PHE A 116 10.10 17.26 -1.64
N VAL A 117 8.79 17.34 -1.82
CA VAL A 117 8.09 18.62 -1.66
C VAL A 117 8.04 18.97 -0.18
N ASP A 118 8.54 20.15 0.16
CA ASP A 118 8.46 20.71 1.51
C ASP A 118 7.21 21.58 1.65
N LEU A 119 7.13 22.64 0.83
CA LEU A 119 5.94 23.49 0.68
C LEU A 119 5.56 23.56 -0.79
N TYR A 120 4.27 23.45 -1.08
CA TYR A 120 3.71 23.58 -2.42
C TYR A 120 2.91 24.87 -2.60
N PHE A 121 3.24 25.64 -3.63
CA PHE A 121 2.49 26.82 -4.04
C PHE A 121 1.96 26.65 -5.46
N CYS A 122 0.63 26.67 -5.63
CA CYS A 122 -0.01 26.58 -6.95
C CYS A 122 0.31 27.82 -7.80
N SER A 123 0.18 27.74 -9.13
CA SER A 123 0.58 28.83 -10.05
C SER A 123 -0.04 30.19 -9.69
N LYS A 124 -1.31 30.20 -9.28
CA LYS A 124 -2.02 31.42 -8.83
C LYS A 124 -1.40 32.00 -7.56
N CYS A 125 -1.12 31.15 -6.57
CA CYS A 125 -0.53 31.58 -5.31
C CYS A 125 0.93 32.00 -5.46
N SER A 126 1.67 31.34 -6.34
CA SER A 126 3.05 31.69 -6.68
C SER A 126 3.14 33.06 -7.35
N GLN A 127 2.24 33.37 -8.29
CA GLN A 127 2.15 34.70 -8.92
C GLN A 127 1.73 35.78 -7.91
N ALA A 128 0.74 35.49 -7.06
CA ALA A 128 0.21 36.48 -6.12
C ALA A 128 1.16 36.82 -4.95
N THR A 129 2.05 35.90 -4.56
CA THR A 129 2.92 36.10 -3.38
C THR A 129 4.40 36.12 -3.69
N GLY A 130 4.81 35.77 -4.91
CA GLY A 130 6.21 35.55 -5.27
C GLY A 130 6.83 34.31 -4.63
N LYS A 131 6.10 33.56 -3.79
CA LYS A 131 6.60 32.32 -3.16
C LYS A 131 6.62 31.19 -4.17
N LYS A 132 7.67 30.36 -4.13
CA LYS A 132 7.82 29.17 -4.99
C LYS A 132 7.77 27.91 -4.14
N THR A 133 7.39 26.80 -4.75
CA THR A 133 7.45 25.46 -4.15
C THR A 133 8.87 25.19 -3.62
N SER A 134 8.98 24.85 -2.34
CA SER A 134 10.26 24.48 -1.71
C SER A 134 10.43 22.96 -1.71
N TRP A 135 11.70 22.53 -1.73
CA TRP A 135 12.06 21.13 -1.83
C TRP A 135 13.00 20.73 -0.70
N LYS A 136 12.73 19.57 -0.09
CA LYS A 136 13.59 18.91 0.88
C LYS A 136 14.87 18.45 0.18
N PRO A 137 16.05 18.66 0.79
CA PRO A 137 17.27 18.05 0.28
C PRO A 137 17.20 16.52 0.40
N LYS A 138 17.98 15.82 -0.41
CA LYS A 138 18.21 14.39 -0.25
C LYS A 138 18.92 14.12 1.08
N CYS A 139 18.70 12.93 1.63
CA CYS A 139 19.44 12.43 2.77
C CYS A 139 20.95 12.54 2.51
N ALA A 140 21.68 13.13 3.46
CA ALA A 140 23.13 13.27 3.42
C ALA A 140 23.86 11.96 3.70
N ASN A 141 23.14 10.86 4.01
CA ASN A 141 23.71 9.53 3.87
C ASN A 141 23.80 9.24 2.38
N PRO A 142 25.01 9.16 1.79
CA PRO A 142 25.11 9.01 0.35
C PRO A 142 24.57 7.67 -0.11
N ALA A 143 24.46 6.66 0.78
CA ALA A 143 23.82 5.39 0.50
C ALA A 143 22.28 5.48 0.38
N CYS A 144 21.67 6.63 0.69
CA CYS A 144 20.22 6.78 0.78
C CYS A 144 19.71 7.81 -0.23
N CYS A 145 18.59 7.50 -0.88
CA CYS A 145 17.92 8.41 -1.81
C CYS A 145 16.70 9.12 -1.21
N ARG A 146 16.32 8.87 0.05
CA ARG A 146 15.12 9.46 0.67
C ARG A 146 15.29 10.95 0.96
N ALA A 147 14.17 11.68 1.05
CA ALA A 147 14.16 13.06 1.50
C ALA A 147 14.66 13.17 2.96
N ALA A 148 15.48 14.19 3.24
CA ALA A 148 15.93 14.48 4.58
C ALA A 148 14.76 14.91 5.47
N ARG A 149 14.79 14.56 6.76
CA ARG A 149 13.70 14.94 7.67
C ARG A 149 13.81 16.40 8.03
N ILE A 150 12.70 17.11 7.86
CA ILE A 150 12.49 18.42 8.44
C ILE A 150 11.85 18.18 9.81
N SER A 151 12.52 18.59 10.90
CA SER A 151 11.89 18.55 12.22
C SER A 151 10.90 19.71 12.31
N SER A 152 9.61 19.40 12.21
CA SER A 152 8.51 20.37 12.25
C SER A 152 8.44 21.16 13.55
N HIS A 153 9.05 20.68 14.64
CA HIS A 153 8.90 21.28 15.97
C HIS A 153 9.96 22.34 16.33
N LEU A 154 11.08 22.43 15.62
CA LEU A 154 12.22 23.29 16.03
C LEU A 154 12.99 23.96 14.88
N GLY A 155 12.52 23.86 13.63
CA GLY A 155 13.22 24.46 12.50
C GLY A 155 14.60 23.86 12.20
N TYR A 156 14.99 22.78 12.89
CA TYR A 156 16.24 22.09 12.65
C TYR A 156 16.05 21.06 11.52
N LEU A 157 16.67 21.32 10.38
CA LEU A 157 16.74 20.36 9.28
C LEU A 157 17.69 19.23 9.68
N SER A 158 17.17 18.03 9.88
CA SER A 158 18.04 16.86 9.93
C SER A 158 18.61 16.68 8.53
N LYS A 159 19.93 16.54 8.43
CA LYS A 159 20.58 16.19 7.16
C LYS A 159 20.19 14.77 6.71
N TYR A 160 19.52 13.98 7.55
CA TYR A 160 19.24 12.57 7.29
C TYR A 160 17.75 12.24 7.32
N CYS A 161 17.33 11.28 6.50
CA CYS A 161 15.95 10.79 6.46
C CYS A 161 15.55 9.98 7.71
N SER A 162 16.52 9.54 8.53
CA SER A 162 16.29 8.75 9.74
C SER A 162 17.49 8.85 10.70
N ASN A 163 17.28 8.51 11.98
CA ASN A 163 18.38 8.44 12.96
C ASN A 163 19.39 7.35 12.54
N VAL A 164 18.90 6.26 11.97
CA VAL A 164 19.72 5.16 11.43
C VAL A 164 20.67 5.65 10.33
N CYS A 165 20.16 6.42 9.35
CA CYS A 165 21.02 6.97 8.29
C CYS A 165 22.06 7.96 8.85
N GLY A 166 21.69 8.76 9.87
CA GLY A 166 22.66 9.61 10.55
C GLY A 166 23.76 8.81 11.25
N MET A 167 23.40 7.73 11.95
CA MET A 167 24.35 6.86 12.64
C MET A 167 25.26 6.09 11.67
N GLN A 168 24.75 5.62 10.53
CA GLN A 168 25.55 4.95 9.51
C GLN A 168 26.69 5.86 9.01
N VAL A 169 26.36 7.11 8.69
CA VAL A 169 27.36 8.11 8.26
C VAL A 169 28.35 8.42 9.38
N ALA A 170 27.89 8.53 10.63
CA ALA A 170 28.76 8.76 11.77
C ALA A 170 29.76 7.60 11.99
N ARG A 171 29.28 6.35 11.96
CA ARG A 171 30.13 5.15 12.08
C ARG A 171 31.19 5.09 10.99
N ALA A 172 30.79 5.28 9.74
CA ALA A 172 31.72 5.28 8.61
C ALA A 172 32.80 6.36 8.77
N ARG A 173 32.45 7.56 9.28
CA ARG A 173 33.43 8.61 9.56
C ARG A 173 34.42 8.25 10.67
N LEU A 174 33.97 7.58 11.74
CA LEU A 174 34.85 7.14 12.83
C LEU A 174 35.85 6.08 12.35
N GLU A 175 35.38 5.07 11.60
CA GLU A 175 36.21 4.01 11.02
C GLU A 175 37.32 4.60 10.13
N LEU A 176 36.99 5.63 9.34
CA LEU A 176 37.98 6.30 8.49
C LEU A 176 39.04 7.06 9.29
N LEU A 177 38.66 7.69 10.41
CA LEU A 177 39.63 8.35 11.29
C LEU A 177 40.57 7.33 11.95
N GLU A 178 40.09 6.13 12.25
CA GLU A 178 40.91 5.03 12.74
C GLU A 178 41.85 4.48 11.68
N ILE A 179 41.38 4.30 10.43
CA ILE A 179 42.23 3.92 9.29
C ILE A 179 43.30 4.99 9.06
N LYS A 180 42.94 6.28 9.06
CA LYS A 180 43.91 7.38 8.91
C LYS A 180 44.98 7.35 10.00
N ARG A 181 44.59 7.12 11.27
CA ARG A 181 45.54 6.96 12.38
C ARG A 181 46.48 5.78 12.16
N ARG A 182 45.97 4.65 11.63
CA ARG A 182 46.78 3.44 11.33
C ARG A 182 47.68 3.58 10.11
N HIS A 183 47.30 4.38 9.11
CA HIS A 183 48.07 4.54 7.87
C HIS A 183 49.02 5.74 7.87
N ALA A 184 48.85 6.70 8.79
CA ALA A 184 49.83 7.78 8.98
C ALA A 184 51.24 7.25 9.37
N THR A 185 51.35 5.99 9.81
CA THR A 185 52.62 5.31 10.12
C THR A 185 53.25 4.59 8.92
N ASN A 186 52.55 4.45 7.79
CA ASN A 186 53.05 3.76 6.59
C ASN A 186 52.78 4.63 5.36
N ALA A 187 53.67 5.61 5.16
CA ALA A 187 53.61 6.55 4.05
C ALA A 187 54.27 5.93 2.81
N ASN A 188 53.50 5.27 1.94
CA ASN A 188 53.81 5.18 0.52
C ASN A 188 52.55 4.78 -0.27
N HIS A 189 52.13 5.69 -1.16
CA HIS A 189 51.08 5.55 -2.16
C HIS A 189 49.62 5.59 -1.65
N LEU A 190 48.93 6.72 -1.82
CA LEU A 190 47.51 6.85 -1.49
C LEU A 190 46.74 7.62 -2.58
N THR A 191 45.72 6.98 -3.14
CA THR A 191 44.58 7.68 -3.74
C THR A 191 43.92 8.57 -2.68
N PRO A 192 43.39 9.75 -3.03
CA PRO A 192 42.78 10.64 -2.04
C PRO A 192 41.69 9.89 -1.26
N ILE A 193 41.84 9.82 0.07
CA ILE A 193 40.95 9.07 0.97
C ILE A 193 39.48 9.54 0.80
N SER A 194 39.26 10.82 0.47
CA SER A 194 37.95 11.35 0.11
C SER A 194 37.28 10.62 -1.05
N GLU A 195 38.05 10.18 -2.04
CA GLU A 195 37.60 9.53 -3.26
C GLU A 195 37.22 8.07 -3.01
N LEU A 196 38.01 7.33 -2.22
CA LEU A 196 37.69 5.97 -1.77
C LEU A 196 36.41 5.94 -0.90
N VAL A 197 36.23 6.94 -0.05
CA VAL A 197 35.04 7.08 0.80
C VAL A 197 33.81 7.40 -0.02
N LEU A 198 33.92 8.33 -0.96
CA LEU A 198 32.84 8.64 -1.90
C LEU A 198 32.53 7.45 -2.80
N ALA A 199 33.52 6.69 -3.25
CA ALA A 199 33.31 5.47 -4.04
C ALA A 199 32.62 4.38 -3.22
N LYS A 200 33.08 4.08 -2.00
CA LYS A 200 32.45 3.09 -1.10
C LYS A 200 31.03 3.52 -0.69
N GLN A 201 30.79 4.81 -0.50
CA GLN A 201 29.47 5.38 -0.21
C GLN A 201 28.54 5.41 -1.44
N ARG A 202 29.07 5.66 -2.64
CA ARG A 202 28.32 5.55 -3.93
C ARG A 202 27.98 4.10 -4.23
N GLN A 203 28.90 3.17 -4.01
CA GLN A 203 28.64 1.74 -4.12
C GLN A 203 27.58 1.29 -3.11
N SER A 204 27.69 1.75 -1.85
CA SER A 204 26.67 1.50 -0.83
C SER A 204 25.30 2.09 -1.19
N ARG A 205 25.23 3.16 -2.00
CA ARG A 205 23.97 3.73 -2.53
C ARG A 205 23.33 2.88 -3.59
N ILE A 206 24.14 2.40 -4.53
CA ILE A 206 23.69 1.50 -5.59
C ILE A 206 23.13 0.24 -4.93
N ASN A 207 23.87 -0.33 -3.97
CA ASN A 207 23.44 -1.50 -3.21
C ASN A 207 22.17 -1.22 -2.39
N SER A 208 22.09 -0.14 -1.60
CA SER A 208 20.89 0.13 -0.78
C SER A 208 19.63 0.46 -1.59
N CYS A 209 19.77 0.96 -2.82
CA CYS A 209 18.62 1.19 -3.71
C CYS A 209 18.17 -0.12 -4.32
N ALA A 210 19.11 -0.91 -4.84
CA ALA A 210 18.88 -2.27 -5.34
C ALA A 210 18.23 -3.14 -4.26
N ASP A 211 18.78 -3.17 -3.03
CA ASP A 211 18.25 -3.93 -1.89
C ASP A 211 16.78 -3.57 -1.56
N ARG A 212 16.39 -2.31 -1.76
CA ARG A 212 15.02 -1.85 -1.52
C ARG A 212 14.08 -2.31 -2.63
N GLU A 213 14.51 -2.15 -3.88
CA GLU A 213 13.76 -2.58 -5.06
C GLU A 213 13.59 -4.11 -5.06
N ASP A 214 14.64 -4.85 -4.71
CA ASP A 214 14.62 -6.31 -4.54
C ASP A 214 13.65 -6.74 -3.44
N ARG A 215 13.65 -6.05 -2.28
CA ARG A 215 12.68 -6.33 -1.20
C ARG A 215 11.25 -6.06 -1.64
N GLU A 216 11.01 -4.97 -2.35
CA GLU A 216 9.69 -4.61 -2.85
C GLU A 216 9.20 -5.65 -3.87
N ARG A 217 10.08 -6.06 -4.80
CA ARG A 217 9.77 -7.10 -5.78
C ARG A 217 9.51 -8.45 -5.11
N LEU A 218 10.26 -8.83 -4.09
CA LEU A 218 10.00 -10.05 -3.32
C LEU A 218 8.66 -10.04 -2.58
N ILE A 219 8.14 -8.87 -2.19
CA ILE A 219 6.80 -8.72 -1.62
C ILE A 219 5.74 -8.93 -2.71
N GLN A 220 5.93 -8.31 -3.88
CA GLN A 220 5.03 -8.48 -5.02
C GLN A 220 4.96 -9.94 -5.49
N ILE A 221 6.11 -10.61 -5.65
CA ILE A 221 6.18 -12.03 -6.01
C ILE A 221 5.38 -12.89 -5.02
N ARG A 222 5.51 -12.64 -3.71
CA ARG A 222 4.75 -13.38 -2.69
C ARG A 222 3.24 -13.18 -2.83
N GLN A 223 2.80 -11.96 -3.14
CA GLN A 223 1.39 -11.65 -3.36
C GLN A 223 0.88 -12.32 -4.65
N GLU A 224 1.59 -12.19 -5.77
CA GLU A 224 1.25 -12.86 -7.04
C GLU A 224 1.16 -14.39 -6.87
N GLN A 225 2.11 -15.01 -6.15
CA GLN A 225 2.08 -16.45 -5.85
C GLN A 225 0.84 -16.86 -5.03
N LYS A 226 0.38 -16.01 -4.11
CA LYS A 226 -0.83 -16.25 -3.33
C LYS A 226 -2.07 -16.18 -4.21
N ASP A 227 -2.13 -15.19 -5.09
CA ASP A 227 -3.28 -14.97 -5.99
C ASP A 227 -3.39 -16.09 -7.04
N ILE A 228 -2.26 -16.53 -7.62
CA ILE A 228 -2.22 -17.69 -8.54
C ILE A 228 -2.71 -18.97 -7.84
N LYS A 229 -2.32 -19.21 -6.59
CA LYS A 229 -2.78 -20.38 -5.83
C LYS A 229 -4.30 -20.34 -5.63
N ALA A 230 -4.85 -19.19 -5.28
CA ALA A 230 -6.30 -19.01 -5.14
C ALA A 230 -7.03 -19.26 -6.46
N ALA A 231 -6.52 -18.74 -7.58
CA ALA A 231 -7.08 -18.98 -8.91
C ALA A 231 -7.04 -20.47 -9.31
N VAL A 232 -5.92 -21.16 -9.04
CA VAL A 232 -5.81 -22.62 -9.28
C VAL A 232 -6.84 -23.41 -8.46
N ASP A 233 -7.13 -23.00 -7.22
CA ASP A 233 -8.14 -23.66 -6.40
C ASP A 233 -9.57 -23.43 -6.94
N ILE A 234 -9.87 -22.22 -7.44
CA ILE A 234 -11.11 -21.95 -8.17
C ILE A 234 -11.24 -22.86 -9.40
N LEU A 235 -10.18 -22.96 -10.22
CA LEU A 235 -10.18 -23.82 -11.41
C LEU A 235 -10.34 -25.31 -11.07
N LYS A 236 -9.80 -25.77 -9.94
CA LYS A 236 -10.04 -27.14 -9.46
C LYS A 236 -11.53 -27.36 -9.17
N ARG A 237 -12.20 -26.42 -8.50
CA ARG A 237 -13.64 -26.50 -8.19
C ARG A 237 -14.48 -26.43 -9.46
N LYS A 238 -14.20 -25.48 -10.37
CA LYS A 238 -14.83 -25.41 -11.70
C LYS A 238 -14.66 -26.73 -12.46
N GLY A 239 -13.46 -27.30 -12.44
CA GLY A 239 -13.17 -28.59 -13.10
C GLY A 239 -13.94 -29.76 -12.49
N LYS A 240 -14.13 -29.79 -11.17
CA LYS A 240 -14.99 -30.78 -10.50
C LYS A 240 -16.45 -30.60 -10.92
N LEU A 241 -16.96 -29.37 -10.95
CA LEU A 241 -18.31 -29.08 -11.42
C LEU A 241 -18.54 -29.60 -12.84
N VAL A 242 -17.65 -29.28 -13.78
CA VAL A 242 -17.76 -29.76 -15.17
C VAL A 242 -17.79 -31.29 -15.21
N LYS A 243 -16.92 -31.97 -14.45
CA LYS A 243 -16.90 -33.44 -14.39
C LYS A 243 -18.21 -34.03 -13.83
N LEU A 244 -18.77 -33.45 -12.78
CA LEU A 244 -20.05 -33.89 -12.23
C LEU A 244 -21.20 -33.67 -13.23
N LEU A 245 -21.24 -32.52 -13.90
CA LEU A 245 -22.27 -32.23 -14.91
C LEU A 245 -22.21 -33.20 -16.09
N VAL A 246 -21.00 -33.50 -16.58
CA VAL A 246 -20.77 -34.47 -17.66
C VAL A 246 -21.09 -35.90 -17.20
N GLY A 247 -20.79 -36.24 -15.94
CA GLY A 247 -21.10 -37.57 -15.37
C GLY A 247 -22.60 -37.81 -15.16
N LEU A 248 -23.35 -36.79 -14.74
CA LEU A 248 -24.82 -36.85 -14.58
C LEU A 248 -25.55 -36.96 -15.92
N ARG A 249 -24.99 -36.38 -16.97
CA ARG A 249 -25.53 -36.42 -18.33
C ARG A 249 -24.46 -36.95 -19.27
N PRO A 250 -24.21 -38.28 -19.21
CA PRO A 250 -23.23 -38.90 -20.07
C PRO A 250 -23.60 -38.64 -21.53
N PHE A 251 -22.56 -38.43 -22.30
CA PHE A 251 -22.62 -38.00 -23.66
C PHE A 251 -23.29 -39.05 -24.57
N ILE A 252 -24.50 -38.77 -25.05
CA ILE A 252 -25.10 -39.52 -26.16
C ILE A 252 -25.05 -38.59 -27.37
N GLU A 253 -23.98 -38.70 -28.16
CA GLU A 253 -23.68 -37.83 -29.32
C GLU A 253 -24.72 -37.97 -30.45
N GLN A 254 -25.67 -38.92 -30.35
CA GLN A 254 -26.58 -39.35 -31.41
C GLN A 254 -28.08 -39.26 -31.07
N ASP A 255 -28.45 -38.80 -29.87
CA ASP A 255 -29.87 -38.76 -29.46
C ASP A 255 -30.40 -37.32 -29.58
N GLU A 256 -31.28 -37.09 -30.57
CA GLU A 256 -31.84 -35.77 -30.89
C GLU A 256 -32.70 -35.19 -29.76
N ASN A 257 -33.07 -36.02 -28.78
CA ASN A 257 -33.91 -35.65 -27.64
C ASN A 257 -33.11 -35.25 -26.37
N VAL A 258 -31.77 -35.15 -26.44
CA VAL A 258 -30.96 -34.79 -25.26
C VAL A 258 -30.88 -33.27 -25.08
N PRO A 259 -31.30 -32.72 -23.92
CA PRO A 259 -31.21 -31.30 -23.63
C PRO A 259 -29.76 -30.85 -23.42
N CYS A 260 -29.44 -29.62 -23.82
CA CYS A 260 -28.11 -29.02 -23.79
C CYS A 260 -27.36 -29.18 -22.45
N GLY A 261 -28.05 -28.97 -21.33
CA GLY A 261 -27.52 -29.20 -19.99
C GLY A 261 -26.42 -28.23 -19.52
N PHE A 262 -26.12 -27.17 -20.29
CA PHE A 262 -25.18 -26.13 -19.87
C PHE A 262 -25.65 -25.48 -18.57
N ASP A 263 -24.73 -25.31 -17.64
CA ASP A 263 -24.99 -24.76 -16.31
C ASP A 263 -24.32 -23.38 -16.20
N SER A 264 -25.11 -22.34 -15.91
CA SER A 264 -24.62 -20.96 -15.88
C SER A 264 -23.57 -20.70 -14.80
N ARG A 265 -23.42 -21.59 -13.81
CA ARG A 265 -22.38 -21.50 -12.78
C ARG A 265 -20.96 -21.58 -13.34
N LEU A 266 -20.79 -22.19 -14.52
CA LEU A 266 -19.50 -22.29 -15.20
C LEU A 266 -18.94 -20.93 -15.64
N VAL A 267 -19.81 -19.93 -15.84
CA VAL A 267 -19.44 -18.58 -16.28
C VAL A 267 -19.56 -17.53 -15.17
N TRP A 268 -19.74 -17.96 -13.92
CA TRP A 268 -19.71 -17.05 -12.78
C TRP A 268 -18.35 -16.37 -12.63
N ASN A 269 -18.37 -15.12 -12.16
CA ASN A 269 -17.18 -14.36 -11.82
C ASN A 269 -16.37 -15.06 -10.72
N ASP A 270 -15.06 -14.86 -10.74
CA ASP A 270 -14.16 -15.45 -9.74
C ASP A 270 -14.42 -14.92 -8.33
N ASP A 271 -15.00 -13.73 -8.18
CA ASP A 271 -15.46 -13.20 -6.89
C ASP A 271 -16.54 -14.08 -6.24
N ILE A 272 -17.39 -14.71 -7.05
CA ILE A 272 -18.41 -15.65 -6.56
C ILE A 272 -17.70 -16.95 -6.17
N TRP A 273 -16.86 -17.48 -7.06
CA TRP A 273 -16.10 -18.71 -6.81
C TRP A 273 -15.13 -18.64 -5.62
N SER A 274 -14.61 -17.46 -5.32
CA SER A 274 -13.71 -17.23 -4.19
C SER A 274 -14.39 -17.37 -2.83
N LYS A 275 -15.72 -17.16 -2.77
CA LYS A 275 -16.54 -17.30 -1.55
C LYS A 275 -16.95 -18.76 -1.30
N ILE A 276 -16.81 -19.63 -2.30
CA ILE A 276 -17.17 -21.04 -2.22
C ILE A 276 -16.05 -21.80 -1.51
N ASN A 277 -16.32 -22.24 -0.29
CA ASN A 277 -15.31 -22.89 0.57
C ASN A 277 -15.20 -24.40 0.31
N HIS A 278 -16.28 -25.04 -0.11
CA HIS A 278 -16.34 -26.48 -0.32
C HIS A 278 -16.36 -26.85 -1.81
N ASP A 279 -15.84 -28.05 -2.11
CA ASP A 279 -15.92 -28.58 -3.46
C ASP A 279 -17.38 -28.87 -3.85
N PRO A 280 -17.73 -28.79 -5.15
CA PRO A 280 -19.00 -29.30 -5.64
C PRO A 280 -19.23 -30.75 -5.18
N ILE A 281 -20.40 -31.04 -4.60
CA ILE A 281 -20.80 -32.39 -4.19
C ILE A 281 -22.15 -32.74 -4.83
N LEU A 282 -22.29 -34.00 -5.25
CA LEU A 282 -23.57 -34.62 -5.58
C LEU A 282 -24.29 -35.01 -4.28
N ASP A 283 -25.46 -34.44 -4.03
CA ASP A 283 -26.29 -34.88 -2.92
C ASP A 283 -27.07 -36.17 -3.24
N ALA A 284 -27.78 -36.69 -2.24
CA ALA A 284 -28.59 -37.91 -2.36
C ALA A 284 -29.72 -37.77 -3.40
N GLN A 285 -30.08 -36.54 -3.80
CA GLN A 285 -31.08 -36.22 -4.80
C GLN A 285 -30.48 -35.99 -6.20
N MET A 286 -29.21 -36.35 -6.41
CA MET A 286 -28.47 -36.13 -7.67
C MET A 286 -28.39 -34.65 -8.08
N GLN A 287 -28.45 -33.73 -7.11
CA GLN A 287 -28.26 -32.30 -7.32
C GLN A 287 -26.85 -31.89 -6.90
N ILE A 288 -26.25 -30.97 -7.67
CA ILE A 288 -24.94 -30.43 -7.35
C ILE A 288 -25.12 -29.25 -6.39
N ARG A 289 -24.72 -29.42 -5.13
CA ARG A 289 -24.76 -28.36 -4.11
C ARG A 289 -23.46 -27.57 -4.02
N PHE A 290 -23.64 -26.30 -3.69
CA PHE A 290 -22.59 -25.33 -3.38
C PHE A 290 -23.09 -24.39 -2.29
N ASP A 291 -22.19 -23.85 -1.48
CA ASP A 291 -22.48 -22.82 -0.48
C ASP A 291 -22.64 -21.45 -1.18
N SER A 292 -23.67 -21.31 -2.01
CA SER A 292 -23.98 -20.05 -2.69
C SER A 292 -25.49 -19.86 -2.81
N ASN A 293 -25.94 -18.65 -2.50
CA ASN A 293 -27.32 -18.20 -2.71
C ASN A 293 -27.51 -17.52 -4.07
N GLU A 294 -26.47 -17.50 -4.91
CA GLU A 294 -26.54 -16.87 -6.23
C GLU A 294 -27.44 -17.69 -7.17
N PRO A 295 -28.35 -17.02 -7.92
CA PRO A 295 -29.22 -17.71 -8.85
C PRO A 295 -28.42 -18.32 -10.01
N PHE A 296 -28.88 -19.47 -10.49
CA PHE A 296 -28.30 -20.14 -11.66
C PHE A 296 -29.37 -20.81 -12.50
N ASP A 297 -29.05 -20.98 -13.78
CA ASP A 297 -29.93 -21.60 -14.76
C ASP A 297 -29.23 -22.77 -15.45
N VAL A 298 -30.00 -23.80 -15.77
CA VAL A 298 -29.56 -24.93 -16.58
C VAL A 298 -30.28 -24.89 -17.93
N CYS A 299 -29.52 -24.86 -19.01
CA CYS A 299 -30.06 -24.79 -20.37
C CYS A 299 -30.77 -26.10 -20.74
N GLN A 300 -32.08 -26.03 -20.95
CA GLN A 300 -32.90 -27.19 -21.35
C GLN A 300 -33.13 -27.30 -22.86
N ARG A 301 -32.59 -26.38 -23.66
CA ARG A 301 -32.80 -26.37 -25.12
C ARG A 301 -32.20 -27.59 -25.81
N LEU A 302 -32.97 -28.24 -26.67
CA LEU A 302 -32.48 -29.22 -27.64
C LEU A 302 -31.66 -28.51 -28.73
N LYS A 303 -30.61 -29.17 -29.24
CA LYS A 303 -29.74 -28.64 -30.32
C LYS A 303 -29.29 -27.18 -30.08
N CYS A 304 -28.95 -26.83 -28.83
CA CYS A 304 -28.58 -25.46 -28.47
C CYS A 304 -27.28 -25.01 -29.15
N ILE A 305 -27.36 -24.00 -30.00
CA ILE A 305 -26.21 -23.43 -30.72
C ILE A 305 -25.30 -22.62 -29.78
N LYS A 306 -25.89 -21.90 -28.80
CA LYS A 306 -25.15 -21.01 -27.89
C LYS A 306 -24.15 -21.73 -26.99
N HIS A 307 -24.42 -22.97 -26.64
CA HIS A 307 -23.56 -23.78 -25.77
C HIS A 307 -23.13 -25.06 -26.49
N ARG A 308 -22.78 -24.94 -27.77
CA ARG A 308 -22.33 -26.08 -28.55
C ARG A 308 -21.03 -26.62 -27.95
N GLN A 309 -21.00 -27.92 -27.62
CA GLN A 309 -19.81 -28.60 -27.09
C GLN A 309 -19.22 -27.97 -25.82
N TRP A 310 -20.03 -27.25 -25.01
CA TRP A 310 -19.57 -26.59 -23.79
C TRP A 310 -18.80 -27.55 -22.86
N GLN A 311 -19.18 -28.83 -22.83
CA GLN A 311 -18.51 -29.87 -22.05
C GLN A 311 -17.03 -30.02 -22.41
N LYS A 312 -16.73 -30.11 -23.71
CA LYS A 312 -15.35 -30.26 -24.22
C LYS A 312 -14.60 -28.93 -24.09
N ILE A 313 -15.27 -27.82 -24.42
CA ILE A 313 -14.68 -26.47 -24.40
C ILE A 313 -14.25 -26.10 -22.98
N SER A 314 -15.15 -26.19 -21.98
CA SER A 314 -14.83 -25.81 -20.60
C SER A 314 -13.70 -26.65 -20.00
N LEU A 315 -13.61 -27.95 -20.33
CA LEU A 315 -12.49 -28.79 -19.88
C LEU A 315 -11.15 -28.34 -20.49
N ILE A 316 -11.15 -27.95 -21.77
CA ILE A 316 -9.96 -27.47 -22.46
C ILE A 316 -9.53 -26.13 -21.89
N GLU A 317 -10.45 -25.18 -21.73
CA GLU A 317 -10.19 -23.85 -21.15
C GLU A 317 -9.59 -23.96 -19.75
N ILE A 318 -10.23 -24.71 -18.85
CA ILE A 318 -9.73 -24.93 -17.48
C ILE A 318 -8.33 -25.57 -17.50
N LYS A 319 -8.08 -26.52 -18.42
CA LYS A 319 -6.77 -27.16 -18.54
C LYS A 319 -5.71 -26.20 -19.06
N GLN A 320 -6.05 -25.34 -20.02
CA GLN A 320 -5.15 -24.33 -20.57
C GLN A 320 -4.82 -23.27 -19.53
N GLU A 321 -5.83 -22.67 -18.89
CA GLU A 321 -5.64 -21.64 -17.88
C GLU A 321 -4.79 -22.16 -16.71
N LYS A 322 -5.05 -23.39 -16.26
CA LYS A 322 -4.22 -24.05 -15.24
C LYS A 322 -2.76 -24.22 -15.68
N LYS A 323 -2.50 -24.54 -16.95
CA LYS A 323 -1.12 -24.61 -17.48
C LYS A 323 -0.45 -23.25 -17.47
N GLU A 324 -1.15 -22.19 -17.87
CA GLU A 324 -0.63 -20.83 -17.90
C GLU A 324 -0.30 -20.33 -16.49
N LEU A 325 -1.19 -20.57 -15.52
CA LEU A 325 -0.96 -20.26 -14.11
C LEU A 325 0.23 -21.02 -13.52
N PHE A 326 0.40 -22.30 -13.85
CA PHE A 326 1.57 -23.06 -13.41
C PHE A 326 2.88 -22.54 -14.02
N LYS A 327 2.86 -22.20 -15.31
CA LYS A 327 4.03 -21.59 -15.96
C LYS A 327 4.41 -20.29 -15.24
N ARG A 328 3.43 -19.41 -14.98
CA ARG A 328 3.67 -18.16 -14.25
C ARG A 328 4.22 -18.39 -12.84
N LEU A 329 3.74 -19.42 -12.14
CA LEU A 329 4.26 -19.79 -10.83
C LEU A 329 5.74 -20.20 -10.87
N ILE A 330 6.14 -20.95 -11.91
CA ILE A 330 7.54 -21.34 -12.14
C ILE A 330 8.40 -20.11 -12.44
N ASP A 331 7.93 -19.21 -13.32
CA ASP A 331 8.65 -17.99 -13.68
C ASP A 331 8.90 -17.10 -12.44
N LEU A 332 7.87 -16.91 -11.60
CA LEU A 332 7.98 -16.16 -10.34
C LEU A 332 8.95 -16.81 -9.34
N GLU A 333 9.03 -18.12 -9.32
CA GLU A 333 9.96 -18.86 -8.47
C GLU A 333 11.41 -18.69 -8.95
N GLN A 334 11.64 -18.74 -10.26
CA GLN A 334 12.95 -18.43 -10.85
C GLN A 334 13.38 -17.00 -10.54
N GLU A 335 12.49 -16.02 -10.73
CA GLU A 335 12.74 -14.62 -10.42
C GLU A 335 13.08 -14.41 -8.94
N ARG A 336 12.32 -15.05 -8.04
CA ARG A 336 12.60 -15.02 -6.60
C ARG A 336 13.99 -15.54 -6.25
N ASN A 337 14.43 -16.59 -6.94
CA ASN A 337 15.74 -17.19 -6.68
C ASN A 337 16.86 -16.32 -7.23
N GLN A 338 16.67 -15.68 -8.39
CA GLN A 338 17.61 -14.70 -8.95
C GLN A 338 17.82 -13.48 -8.03
N ILE A 339 16.79 -13.01 -7.34
CA ILE A 339 16.89 -11.88 -6.39
C ILE A 339 17.57 -12.29 -5.07
N LYS A 340 17.54 -13.58 -4.72
CA LYS A 340 18.11 -14.09 -3.46
C LYS A 340 19.57 -14.51 -3.57
N THR A 341 20.03 -14.86 -4.77
CA THR A 341 21.44 -15.08 -5.12
C THR A 341 22.16 -13.76 -5.28
#